data_AF-A0A0N8VZI9-F1
#
_entry.id   AF-A0A0N8VZI9-F1
#
_cell.length_a   1.000
_cell.length_b   1.000
_cell.length_c   1.000
_cell.angle_alpha   90.00
_cell.angle_beta   90.00
_cell.angle_gamma   90.00
#
_symmetry.space_group_name_H-M   'P 1'
#
loop_
_entity.id
_entity.type
_entity.pdbx_description
1 polymer ?
#
loop_
_entity_poly.entity_id
_entity_poly.type
_entity_poly.pdbx_seq_one_letter_code
_entity_poly.pdbx_strand_id
1 'polypeptide(L)'
;MRTFAFPLAVGAVLILLILSLLTGEYSIFDHSDGREMFALTRIPRTAALVLAGAAMAMSGLVMQLLTQNRFVEPTTTGTTEWAGLGLLFVMYFFPSTSILGHMAGAIACAFIGTMVFFLFLRRVSLRSSLIVPIVGIMLGAVISSLSTFFALKTDMLQSLGVWFAGSFTSVIQGQWEVLLLVLVVVAAVFFFADRLTVVGLGQDIATNVGVNYNRMILVGTSLIAVATGVVTVVVGNLPFLGLIVPNIVSMFRGMTSALIFPGCACSASAWSRPVTCWPARLSRPLRFRYPWSLACSAP
;
A
#
# COMPACT_ATOMS: atom_id res chain seq x y z
N MET A 1 1.75 -20.60 -21.74
CA MET A 1 0.47 -20.33 -21.04
C MET A 1 0.49 -19.07 -20.15
N ARG A 2 1.60 -18.72 -19.44
CA ARG A 2 1.66 -17.53 -18.55
C ARG A 2 1.65 -16.15 -19.22
N THR A 3 1.99 -16.05 -20.51
CA THR A 3 2.05 -14.78 -21.25
C THR A 3 0.68 -14.23 -21.65
N PHE A 4 -0.32 -15.09 -21.88
CA PHE A 4 -1.70 -14.68 -22.20
C PHE A 4 -2.51 -14.24 -20.99
N ALA A 5 -2.11 -14.64 -19.77
CA ALA A 5 -2.82 -14.28 -18.55
C ALA A 5 -2.74 -12.77 -18.23
N PHE A 6 -1.65 -12.10 -18.62
CA PHE A 6 -1.47 -10.67 -18.37
C PHE A 6 -2.34 -9.76 -19.24
N PRO A 7 -2.36 -9.87 -20.59
CA PRO A 7 -3.24 -9.06 -21.40
C PRO A 7 -4.72 -9.34 -21.10
N LEU A 8 -5.06 -10.56 -20.69
CA LEU A 8 -6.41 -10.93 -20.28
C LEU A 8 -6.81 -10.30 -18.94
N ALA A 9 -5.89 -10.24 -17.97
CA ALA A 9 -6.11 -9.52 -16.71
C ALA A 9 -6.24 -8.00 -16.93
N VAL A 10 -5.40 -7.40 -17.79
CA VAL A 10 -5.51 -5.98 -18.15
C VAL A 10 -6.83 -5.71 -18.86
N GLY A 11 -7.24 -6.58 -19.79
CA GLY A 11 -8.54 -6.50 -20.45
C GLY A 11 -9.71 -6.60 -19.46
N ALA A 12 -9.66 -7.53 -18.51
CA ALA A 12 -10.67 -7.67 -17.48
C ALA A 12 -10.76 -6.42 -16.56
N VAL A 13 -9.62 -5.83 -16.17
CA VAL A 13 -9.59 -4.58 -15.41
C VAL A 13 -10.18 -3.43 -16.21
N LEU A 14 -9.84 -3.30 -17.49
CA LEU A 14 -10.41 -2.27 -18.37
C LEU A 14 -11.94 -2.44 -18.51
N ILE A 15 -12.42 -3.68 -18.66
CA ILE A 15 -13.86 -3.98 -18.71
C ILE A 15 -14.52 -3.61 -17.37
N LEU A 16 -13.92 -3.94 -16.23
CA LEU A 16 -14.43 -3.57 -14.90
C LEU A 16 -14.44 -2.05 -14.69
N LEU A 17 -13.45 -1.33 -15.20
CA LEU A 17 -13.42 0.14 -15.15
C LEU A 17 -14.54 0.74 -16.00
N ILE A 18 -14.77 0.21 -17.20
CA ILE A 18 -15.86 0.63 -18.08
C ILE A 18 -17.21 0.34 -17.41
N LEU A 19 -17.40 -0.85 -16.86
CA LEU A 19 -18.61 -1.23 -16.11
C LEU A 19 -18.81 -0.33 -14.88
N SER A 20 -17.74 0.00 -14.15
CA SER A 20 -17.79 0.89 -12.99
C SER A 20 -18.18 2.33 -13.36
N LEU A 21 -17.79 2.81 -14.54
CA LEU A 21 -18.20 4.12 -15.04
C LEU A 21 -19.68 4.15 -15.45
N LEU A 22 -20.19 3.00 -15.90
CA LEU A 22 -21.58 2.81 -16.31
C LEU A 22 -22.53 2.54 -15.14
N THR A 23 -22.05 1.99 -14.01
CA THR A 23 -22.85 1.82 -12.79
C THR A 23 -23.14 3.17 -12.13
N GLY A 24 -24.36 3.65 -12.28
CA GLY A 24 -24.87 4.82 -11.56
C GLY A 24 -26.38 4.98 -11.77
N GLU A 25 -27.10 5.37 -10.72
CA GLU A 25 -28.56 5.55 -10.70
C GLU A 25 -29.04 6.64 -11.68
N TYR A 26 -28.18 7.62 -11.96
CA TYR A 26 -28.47 8.66 -12.95
C TYR A 26 -28.19 8.14 -14.38
N SER A 27 -29.26 8.02 -15.16
CA SER A 27 -29.22 7.75 -16.60
C SER A 27 -28.44 8.85 -17.32
N ILE A 28 -27.29 8.47 -17.89
CA ILE A 28 -26.39 9.36 -18.64
C ILE A 28 -27.06 9.84 -19.95
N PHE A 29 -28.13 9.17 -20.37
CA PHE A 29 -28.77 9.35 -21.68
C PHE A 29 -30.07 10.17 -21.65
N ASP A 30 -30.67 10.43 -20.48
CA ASP A 30 -31.98 11.13 -20.40
C ASP A 30 -31.90 12.65 -20.20
N HIS A 31 -30.80 13.18 -19.65
CA HIS A 31 -30.73 14.59 -19.22
C HIS A 31 -29.47 15.30 -19.75
N SER A 32 -29.60 16.57 -20.16
CA SER A 32 -28.50 17.41 -20.68
C SER A 32 -27.34 17.58 -19.69
N ASP A 33 -27.60 17.51 -18.39
CA ASP A 33 -26.63 17.68 -17.31
C ASP A 33 -25.86 16.39 -16.98
N GLY A 34 -26.24 15.26 -17.60
CA GLY A 34 -25.63 13.96 -17.39
C GLY A 34 -24.16 13.90 -17.79
N ARG A 35 -23.75 14.70 -18.79
CA ARG A 35 -22.35 14.79 -19.24
C ARG A 35 -21.46 15.55 -18.25
N GLU A 36 -21.99 16.61 -17.64
CA GLU A 36 -21.25 17.38 -16.63
C GLU A 36 -21.10 16.58 -15.34
N MET A 37 -22.18 15.94 -14.85
CA MET A 37 -22.10 15.07 -13.67
C MET A 37 -21.15 13.89 -13.88
N PHE A 38 -21.09 13.32 -15.09
CA PHE A 38 -20.17 12.24 -15.43
C PHE A 38 -18.70 12.69 -15.32
N ALA A 39 -18.37 13.85 -15.87
CA ALA A 39 -17.01 14.40 -15.84
C ALA A 39 -16.58 14.87 -14.44
N LEU A 40 -17.51 15.42 -13.66
CA LEU A 40 -17.21 16.03 -12.36
C LEU A 40 -17.10 15.01 -11.22
N THR A 41 -17.77 13.85 -11.31
CA THR A 41 -17.88 12.92 -10.17
C THR A 41 -17.42 11.51 -10.47
N ARG A 42 -17.77 10.93 -11.64
CA ARG A 42 -17.50 9.50 -11.92
C ARG A 42 -16.04 9.26 -12.34
N ILE A 43 -15.52 10.10 -13.24
CA ILE A 43 -14.12 10.04 -13.67
C ILE A 43 -13.16 10.25 -12.48
N PRO A 44 -13.26 11.31 -11.66
CA PRO A 44 -12.34 11.50 -10.55
C PRO A 44 -12.47 10.41 -9.48
N ARG A 45 -13.67 9.90 -9.20
CA ARG A 45 -13.87 8.81 -8.23
C ARG A 45 -13.23 7.49 -8.68
N THR A 46 -13.40 7.12 -9.95
CA THR A 46 -12.78 5.90 -10.49
C THR A 46 -11.26 6.02 -10.59
N ALA A 47 -10.74 7.18 -11.01
CA ALA A 47 -9.30 7.45 -11.00
C ALA A 47 -8.71 7.39 -9.58
N ALA A 48 -9.40 7.99 -8.60
CA ALA A 48 -8.97 7.97 -7.21
C ALA A 48 -8.94 6.55 -6.63
N LEU A 49 -9.96 5.73 -6.92
CA LEU A 49 -10.01 4.33 -6.52
C LEU A 49 -8.83 3.51 -7.07
N VAL A 50 -8.51 3.69 -8.35
CA VAL A 50 -7.39 2.99 -9.00
C VAL A 50 -6.05 3.40 -8.39
N LEU A 51 -5.84 4.71 -8.21
CA LEU A 51 -4.61 5.25 -7.62
C LEU A 51 -4.45 4.85 -6.16
N ALA A 52 -5.52 4.91 -5.36
CA ALA A 52 -5.51 4.47 -3.97
C ALA A 52 -5.23 2.97 -3.85
N GLY A 53 -5.88 2.15 -4.68
CA GLY A 53 -5.62 0.71 -4.73
C GLY A 53 -4.16 0.39 -5.10
N ALA A 54 -3.61 1.09 -6.09
CA ALA A 54 -2.21 0.95 -6.48
C ALA A 54 -1.26 1.37 -5.34
N ALA A 55 -1.53 2.49 -4.65
CA ALA A 55 -0.76 2.96 -3.50
C ALA A 55 -0.75 1.93 -2.35
N MET A 56 -1.91 1.36 -2.05
CA MET A 56 -2.06 0.39 -0.96
C MET A 56 -1.39 -0.94 -1.29
N ALA A 57 -1.52 -1.43 -2.53
CA ALA A 57 -0.81 -2.62 -2.97
C ALA A 57 0.72 -2.45 -2.90
N MET A 58 1.20 -1.26 -3.27
CA MET A 58 2.61 -0.89 -3.25
C MET A 58 3.18 -0.78 -1.85
N SER A 59 2.50 -0.05 -0.97
CA SER A 59 2.89 0.09 0.44
C SER A 59 2.83 -1.27 1.16
N GLY A 60 1.85 -2.11 0.83
CA GLY A 60 1.78 -3.50 1.26
C GLY A 60 3.01 -4.30 0.85
N LEU A 61 3.40 -4.27 -0.42
CA LEU A 61 4.61 -4.94 -0.91
C LEU A 61 5.88 -4.47 -0.17
N VAL A 62 6.06 -3.15 -0.03
CA VAL A 62 7.22 -2.58 0.69
C VAL A 62 7.22 -3.03 2.15
N MET A 63 6.06 -3.02 2.81
CA MET A 63 5.94 -3.44 4.21
C MET A 63 6.27 -4.93 4.39
N GLN A 64 5.83 -5.77 3.46
CA GLN A 64 6.14 -7.21 3.45
C GLN A 64 7.64 -7.46 3.27
N LEU A 65 8.33 -6.66 2.44
CA LEU A 65 9.79 -6.73 2.27
C LEU A 65 10.53 -6.30 3.55
N LEU A 66 10.14 -5.19 4.17
CA LEU A 66 10.78 -4.68 5.38
C LEU A 66 10.60 -5.60 6.59
N THR A 67 9.42 -6.22 6.71
CA THR A 67 9.10 -7.13 7.83
C THR A 67 9.41 -8.59 7.53
N GLN A 68 9.84 -8.89 6.30
CA GLN A 68 10.08 -10.24 5.78
C GLN A 68 8.88 -11.18 5.98
N ASN A 69 7.67 -10.62 5.91
CA ASN A 69 6.44 -11.32 6.26
C ASN A 69 5.29 -10.92 5.33
N ARG A 70 4.77 -11.93 4.61
CA ARG A 70 3.70 -11.76 3.62
C ARG A 70 2.31 -11.48 4.21
N PHE A 71 2.15 -11.66 5.52
CA PHE A 71 0.88 -11.41 6.22
C PHE A 71 0.81 -10.01 6.82
N VAL A 72 1.73 -9.13 6.42
CA VAL A 72 1.80 -7.76 6.93
C VAL A 72 1.39 -6.79 5.83
N GLU A 73 0.61 -5.80 6.22
CA GLU A 73 0.24 -4.62 5.44
C GLU A 73 0.08 -3.41 6.39
N PRO A 74 0.04 -2.16 5.88
CA PRO A 74 0.01 -0.99 6.74
C PRO A 74 -1.15 -0.96 7.75
N THR A 75 -2.33 -1.41 7.34
CA THR A 75 -3.54 -1.57 8.17
C THR A 75 -3.35 -2.61 9.29
N THR A 76 -2.72 -3.75 9.01
CA THR A 76 -2.42 -4.74 10.07
C THR A 76 -1.36 -4.26 11.06
N THR A 77 -0.53 -3.28 10.68
CA THR A 77 0.52 -2.72 11.57
C THR A 77 0.07 -1.55 12.41
N GLY A 78 -1.20 -1.15 12.29
CA GLY A 78 -1.75 0.00 12.99
C GLY A 78 -1.47 1.34 12.31
N THR A 79 -0.79 1.36 11.15
CA THR A 79 -0.32 2.61 10.51
C THR A 79 -1.47 3.53 10.14
N THR A 80 -2.58 2.95 9.70
CA THR A 80 -3.81 3.68 9.38
C THR A 80 -4.43 4.28 10.62
N GLU A 81 -4.47 3.58 11.74
CA GLU A 81 -4.99 4.06 13.02
C GLU A 81 -4.19 5.27 13.53
N TRP A 82 -2.86 5.22 13.37
CA TRP A 82 -1.99 6.37 13.65
C TRP A 82 -2.24 7.55 12.70
N ALA A 83 -2.46 7.30 11.41
CA ALA A 83 -2.82 8.34 10.46
C ALA A 83 -4.14 9.03 10.85
N GLY A 84 -5.11 8.25 11.35
CA GLY A 84 -6.41 8.74 11.80
C GLY A 84 -6.34 9.60 13.03
N LEU A 85 -5.56 9.16 14.02
CA LEU A 85 -5.27 9.97 15.20
C LEU A 85 -4.64 11.32 14.80
N GLY A 86 -3.67 11.31 13.87
CA GLY A 86 -3.04 12.52 13.35
C GLY A 86 -4.01 13.45 12.62
N LEU A 87 -4.90 12.87 11.83
CA LEU A 87 -5.95 13.63 11.14
C LEU A 87 -6.90 14.31 12.15
N LEU A 88 -7.38 13.58 13.16
CA LEU A 88 -8.24 14.13 14.21
C LEU A 88 -7.54 15.22 15.02
N PHE A 89 -6.25 15.04 15.30
CA PHE A 89 -5.45 16.04 15.99
C PHE A 89 -5.37 17.34 15.18
N VAL A 90 -5.08 17.28 13.88
CA VAL A 90 -5.05 18.48 13.04
C VAL A 90 -6.43 19.11 12.90
N MET A 91 -7.49 18.32 12.70
CA MET A 91 -8.86 18.85 12.60
C MET A 91 -9.30 19.62 13.85
N TYR A 92 -8.87 19.17 15.02
CA TYR A 92 -9.22 19.82 16.29
C TYR A 92 -8.37 21.06 16.57
N PHE A 93 -7.04 20.97 16.46
CA PHE A 93 -6.15 22.07 16.81
C PHE A 93 -6.05 23.14 15.70
N PHE A 94 -6.20 22.73 14.44
CA PHE A 94 -6.08 23.60 13.28
C PHE A 94 -7.25 23.37 12.30
N PRO A 95 -8.48 23.77 12.65
CA PRO A 95 -9.66 23.52 11.82
C PRO A 95 -9.65 24.27 10.48
N SER A 96 -8.91 25.39 10.38
CA SER A 96 -8.83 26.22 9.17
C SER A 96 -7.70 25.81 8.20
N THR A 97 -6.97 24.73 8.49
CA THR A 97 -5.86 24.31 7.62
C THR A 97 -6.36 23.75 6.29
N SER A 98 -5.57 23.94 5.24
CA SER A 98 -5.84 23.31 3.94
C SER A 98 -5.78 21.77 4.04
N ILE A 99 -6.26 21.09 3.00
CA ILE A 99 -6.18 19.62 2.87
C ILE A 99 -4.74 19.13 3.04
N LEU A 100 -3.76 19.88 2.53
CA LEU A 100 -2.34 19.55 2.69
C LEU A 100 -1.88 19.55 4.16
N GLY A 101 -2.44 20.44 5.00
CA GLY A 101 -2.15 20.46 6.43
C GLY A 101 -2.67 19.22 7.16
N HIS A 102 -3.89 18.81 6.83
CA HIS A 102 -4.48 17.56 7.33
C HIS A 102 -3.64 16.33 6.92
N MET A 103 -3.15 16.32 5.68
CA MET A 103 -2.27 15.26 5.18
C MET A 103 -0.91 15.26 5.87
N ALA A 104 -0.30 16.41 6.08
CA ALA A 104 0.98 16.50 6.79
C ALA A 104 0.88 15.92 8.21
N GLY A 105 -0.20 16.22 8.94
CA GLY A 105 -0.46 15.64 10.26
C GLY A 105 -0.67 14.12 10.22
N ALA A 106 -1.50 13.64 9.28
CA ALA A 106 -1.74 12.22 9.10
C ALA A 106 -0.44 11.45 8.74
N ILE A 107 0.37 11.99 7.83
CA ILE A 107 1.65 11.39 7.41
C ILE A 107 2.65 11.39 8.57
N ALA A 108 2.76 12.49 9.33
CA ALA A 108 3.66 12.59 10.47
C ALA A 108 3.30 11.56 11.55
N CYS A 109 2.03 11.46 11.92
CA CYS A 109 1.58 10.46 12.88
C CYS A 109 1.73 9.03 12.35
N ALA A 110 1.42 8.76 11.08
CA ALA A 110 1.64 7.46 10.45
C ALA A 110 3.12 7.04 10.46
N PHE A 111 4.03 7.98 10.21
CA PHE A 111 5.48 7.76 10.26
C PHE A 111 5.94 7.44 11.69
N ILE A 112 5.46 8.17 12.69
CA ILE A 112 5.75 7.89 14.09
C ILE A 112 5.22 6.51 14.47
N GLY A 113 3.97 6.20 14.10
CA GLY A 113 3.33 4.93 14.42
C GLY A 113 4.04 3.71 13.84
N THR A 114 4.41 3.77 12.57
CA THR A 114 5.22 2.73 11.91
C THR A 114 6.60 2.58 12.53
N MET A 115 7.23 3.68 12.94
CA MET A 115 8.53 3.63 13.62
C MET A 115 8.41 2.99 15.01
N VAL A 116 7.36 3.31 15.77
CA VAL A 116 7.03 2.67 17.05
C VAL A 116 6.79 1.17 16.85
N PHE A 117 6.06 0.78 15.80
CA PHE A 117 5.86 -0.62 15.45
C PHE A 117 7.19 -1.35 15.20
N PHE A 118 8.08 -0.80 14.37
CA PHE A 118 9.40 -1.39 14.12
C PHE A 118 10.29 -1.42 15.37
N LEU A 119 10.20 -0.42 16.24
CA LEU A 119 10.92 -0.39 17.51
C LEU A 119 10.46 -1.53 18.43
N PHE A 120 9.15 -1.77 18.49
CA PHE A 120 8.57 -2.88 19.26
C PHE A 120 9.01 -4.23 18.68
N LEU A 121 8.96 -4.40 17.36
CA LEU A 121 9.43 -5.62 16.69
C LEU A 121 10.91 -5.95 16.94
N ARG A 122 11.76 -4.93 17.12
CA ARG A 122 13.17 -5.16 17.48
C ARG A 122 13.34 -5.78 18.87
N ARG A 123 12.40 -5.52 19.79
CA ARG A 123 12.42 -6.04 21.17
C ARG A 123 11.87 -7.46 21.29
N VAL A 124 11.00 -7.88 20.37
CA VAL A 124 10.40 -9.21 20.39
C VAL A 124 11.39 -10.25 19.81
N SER A 125 11.79 -11.21 20.64
CA SER A 125 12.75 -12.27 20.29
C SER A 125 12.14 -13.38 19.43
N LEU A 126 10.83 -13.64 19.57
CA LEU A 126 10.11 -14.66 18.82
C LEU A 126 9.44 -14.04 17.58
N ARG A 127 10.11 -14.16 16.43
CA ARG A 127 9.59 -13.66 15.14
C ARG A 127 8.91 -14.77 14.35
N SER A 128 7.85 -15.34 14.90
CA SER A 128 6.99 -16.20 14.08
C SER A 128 6.23 -15.31 13.08
N SER A 129 5.90 -15.88 11.92
CA SER A 129 5.19 -15.15 10.85
C SER A 129 3.81 -14.64 11.29
N LEU A 130 3.25 -15.14 12.39
CA LEU A 130 1.94 -14.72 12.90
C LEU A 130 2.05 -13.65 14.00
N ILE A 131 3.17 -13.60 14.73
CA ILE A 131 3.35 -12.63 15.82
C ILE A 131 3.40 -11.20 15.30
N VAL A 132 4.03 -10.97 14.14
CA VAL A 132 4.22 -9.61 13.59
C VAL A 132 2.88 -8.91 13.30
N PRO A 133 1.91 -9.51 12.58
CA PRO A 133 0.58 -8.91 12.41
C PRO A 133 -0.20 -8.78 13.72
N ILE A 134 -0.12 -9.77 14.62
CA ILE A 134 -0.86 -9.73 15.91
C ILE A 134 -0.42 -8.53 16.74
N VAL A 135 0.89 -8.29 16.87
CA VAL A 135 1.43 -7.12 17.55
C VAL A 135 0.92 -5.82 16.92
N GLY A 136 0.85 -5.78 15.59
CA GLY A 136 0.34 -4.62 14.86
C GLY A 136 -1.13 -4.34 15.16
N ILE A 137 -1.98 -5.36 15.15
CA ILE A 137 -3.42 -5.24 15.47
C ILE A 137 -3.60 -4.81 16.93
N MET A 138 -2.80 -5.35 17.87
CA MET A 138 -2.84 -4.94 19.28
C MET A 138 -2.45 -3.47 19.46
N LEU A 139 -1.38 -3.02 18.80
CA LEU A 139 -0.96 -1.60 18.83
C LEU A 139 -2.02 -0.70 18.16
N GLY A 140 -2.57 -1.12 17.02
CA GLY A 140 -3.66 -0.42 16.33
C GLY A 140 -4.90 -0.27 17.22
N ALA A 141 -5.28 -1.32 17.95
CA ALA A 141 -6.42 -1.27 18.87
C ALA A 141 -6.21 -0.28 20.02
N VAL A 142 -4.99 -0.18 20.57
CA VAL A 142 -4.65 0.83 21.60
C VAL A 142 -4.83 2.24 21.05
N ILE A 143 -4.34 2.49 19.83
CA ILE A 143 -4.44 3.81 19.18
C ILE A 143 -5.86 4.13 18.74
N SER A 144 -6.61 3.12 18.30
CA SER A 144 -8.03 3.26 17.98
C SER A 144 -8.86 3.63 19.22
N SER A 145 -8.58 3.01 20.37
CA SER A 145 -9.20 3.38 21.66
C SER A 145 -8.86 4.82 22.06
N LEU A 146 -7.60 5.23 21.91
CA LEU A 146 -7.17 6.62 22.16
C LEU A 146 -7.87 7.60 21.21
N SER A 147 -7.97 7.26 19.93
CA SER A 147 -8.65 8.08 18.91
C SER A 147 -10.14 8.21 19.23
N THR A 148 -10.78 7.12 19.68
CA THR A 148 -12.19 7.11 20.08
C THR A 148 -12.43 7.95 21.33
N PHE A 149 -11.57 7.83 22.34
CA PHE A 149 -11.63 8.67 23.53
C PHE A 149 -11.47 10.16 23.19
N PHE A 150 -10.52 10.50 22.33
CA PHE A 150 -10.33 11.86 21.85
C PHE A 150 -11.57 12.38 21.11
N ALA A 151 -12.10 11.59 20.17
CA ALA A 151 -13.29 11.96 19.39
C ALA A 151 -14.55 12.11 20.26
N LEU A 152 -14.68 11.32 21.32
CA LEU A 152 -15.76 11.48 22.32
C LEU A 152 -15.63 12.79 23.10
N LYS A 153 -14.41 13.24 23.38
CA LYS A 153 -14.17 14.50 24.09
C LYS A 153 -14.34 15.74 23.23
N THR A 154 -14.20 15.60 21.91
CA THR A 154 -14.25 16.71 20.96
C THR A 154 -15.53 16.72 20.11
N ASP A 155 -16.51 15.86 20.42
CA ASP A 155 -17.74 15.64 19.64
C ASP A 155 -17.51 15.27 18.16
N MET A 156 -16.34 14.70 17.84
CA MET A 156 -15.94 14.30 16.48
C MET A 156 -16.20 12.81 16.17
N LEU A 157 -17.04 12.15 16.97
CA LEU A 157 -17.30 10.72 16.83
C LEU A 157 -17.90 10.36 15.46
N GLN A 158 -18.77 11.22 14.92
CA GLN A 158 -19.34 11.03 13.59
C GLN A 158 -18.27 11.10 12.50
N SER A 159 -17.36 12.08 12.56
CA SER A 159 -16.25 12.23 11.62
C SER A 159 -15.30 11.03 11.68
N LEU A 160 -14.98 10.56 12.88
CA LEU A 160 -14.19 9.34 13.09
C LEU A 160 -14.90 8.12 12.45
N GLY A 161 -16.21 7.97 12.66
CA GLY A 161 -16.99 6.87 12.10
C GLY A 161 -17.01 6.86 10.56
N VAL A 162 -17.22 8.01 9.93
CA VAL A 162 -17.17 8.16 8.46
C VAL A 162 -15.78 7.79 7.92
N TRP A 163 -14.73 8.14 8.64
CA TRP A 163 -13.36 7.89 8.21
C TRP A 163 -12.93 6.41 8.33
N PHE A 164 -13.32 5.74 9.43
CA PHE A 164 -13.10 4.30 9.60
C PHE A 164 -13.96 3.45 8.65
N ALA A 165 -15.17 3.91 8.32
CA ALA A 165 -16.01 3.26 7.30
C ALA A 165 -15.44 3.46 5.89
N GLY A 166 -14.76 4.58 5.65
CA GLY A 166 -14.31 5.01 4.33
C GLY A 166 -15.47 5.55 3.49
N SER A 167 -15.22 6.61 2.72
CA SER A 167 -16.23 7.17 1.82
C SER A 167 -15.59 7.75 0.56
N PHE A 168 -15.98 7.21 -0.59
CA PHE A 168 -15.57 7.71 -1.90
C PHE A 168 -16.45 8.88 -2.38
N THR A 169 -17.47 9.23 -1.60
CA THR A 169 -18.42 10.29 -1.95
C THR A 169 -17.78 11.67 -1.87
N SER A 170 -16.78 11.83 -0.99
CA SER A 170 -16.07 13.09 -0.75
C SER A 170 -15.06 13.46 -1.86
N VAL A 171 -14.78 12.56 -2.81
CA VAL A 171 -13.85 12.82 -3.92
C VAL A 171 -14.52 13.68 -4.99
N ILE A 172 -14.40 15.00 -4.81
CA ILE A 172 -14.85 16.04 -5.75
C ILE A 172 -13.61 16.70 -6.40
N GLN A 173 -13.78 17.41 -7.52
CA GLN A 173 -12.72 18.23 -8.13
C GLN A 173 -11.96 19.07 -7.07
N GLY A 174 -10.62 19.01 -7.08
CA GLY A 174 -9.72 19.65 -6.11
C GLY A 174 -9.09 18.72 -5.06
N GLN A 175 -9.66 17.52 -4.81
CA GLN A 175 -9.09 16.54 -3.86
C GLN A 175 -8.31 15.41 -4.55
N TRP A 176 -8.68 15.06 -5.78
CA TRP A 176 -8.04 13.98 -6.55
C TRP A 176 -6.63 14.35 -7.05
N GLU A 177 -6.34 15.64 -7.21
CA GLU A 177 -5.03 16.15 -7.64
C GLU A 177 -3.95 15.82 -6.62
N VAL A 178 -4.31 15.84 -5.33
CA VAL A 178 -3.38 15.51 -4.25
C VAL A 178 -3.05 14.01 -4.24
N LEU A 179 -3.92 13.19 -4.82
CA LEU A 179 -3.65 11.77 -5.04
C LEU A 179 -2.55 11.54 -6.09
N LEU A 180 -2.21 12.53 -6.93
CA LEU A 180 -1.05 12.43 -7.82
C LEU A 180 0.27 12.35 -7.04
N LEU A 181 0.30 12.78 -5.77
CA LEU A 181 1.46 12.58 -4.89
C LEU A 181 1.79 11.10 -4.71
N VAL A 182 0.79 10.22 -4.82
CA VAL A 182 0.99 8.75 -4.85
C VAL A 182 1.89 8.34 -6.02
N LEU A 183 1.78 8.97 -7.20
CA LEU A 183 2.64 8.64 -8.34
C LEU A 183 4.11 8.93 -8.03
N VAL A 184 4.39 9.98 -7.26
CA VAL A 184 5.74 10.30 -6.78
C VAL A 184 6.23 9.21 -5.83
N VAL A 185 5.38 8.72 -4.93
CA VAL A 185 5.73 7.61 -4.04
C VAL A 185 5.99 6.33 -4.83
N VAL A 186 5.15 6.02 -5.82
CA VAL A 186 5.34 4.86 -6.70
C VAL A 186 6.67 4.98 -7.44
N ALA A 187 6.96 6.13 -8.04
CA ALA A 187 8.24 6.39 -8.72
C ALA A 187 9.45 6.27 -7.77
N ALA A 188 9.31 6.73 -6.53
CA ALA A 188 10.35 6.56 -5.52
C ALA A 188 10.56 5.09 -5.15
N VAL A 189 9.48 4.30 -4.97
CA VAL A 189 9.60 2.85 -4.73
C VAL A 189 10.30 2.16 -5.89
N PHE A 190 10.00 2.55 -7.14
CA PHE A 190 10.71 2.05 -8.32
C PHE A 190 12.21 2.30 -8.24
N PHE A 191 12.61 3.51 -7.87
CA PHE A 191 14.02 3.86 -7.75
C PHE A 191 14.74 3.08 -6.64
N PHE A 192 14.04 2.74 -5.55
CA PHE A 192 14.59 2.00 -4.42
C PHE A 192 14.35 0.48 -4.46
N ALA A 193 13.75 -0.05 -5.54
CA ALA A 193 13.28 -1.43 -5.63
C ALA A 193 14.40 -2.47 -5.37
N ASP A 194 15.58 -2.26 -5.97
CA ASP A 194 16.72 -3.17 -5.79
C ASP A 194 17.20 -3.20 -4.33
N ARG A 195 17.28 -2.03 -3.70
CA ARG A 195 17.74 -1.90 -2.32
C ARG A 195 16.74 -2.47 -1.32
N LEU A 196 15.44 -2.25 -1.55
CA LEU A 196 14.36 -2.83 -0.74
C LEU A 196 14.34 -4.36 -0.87
N THR A 197 14.64 -4.90 -2.05
CA THR A 197 14.74 -6.35 -2.25
C THR A 197 15.91 -6.94 -1.48
N VAL A 198 17.08 -6.29 -1.49
CA VAL A 198 18.25 -6.73 -0.71
C VAL A 198 17.95 -6.71 0.79
N VAL A 199 17.24 -5.70 1.28
CA VAL A 199 16.79 -5.60 2.68
C VAL A 199 15.83 -6.73 3.04
N GLY A 200 14.95 -7.13 2.12
CA GLY A 200 14.05 -8.27 2.30
C GLY A 200 14.75 -9.63 2.45
N LEU A 201 16.02 -9.75 2.07
CA LEU A 201 16.83 -10.96 2.30
C LEU A 201 17.32 -11.08 3.75
N GLY A 202 17.29 -9.98 4.51
CA GLY A 202 17.65 -9.96 5.91
C GLY A 202 18.77 -8.97 6.21
N GLN A 203 18.89 -8.62 7.49
CA GLN A 203 19.84 -7.61 7.96
C GLN A 203 21.29 -7.98 7.64
N ASP A 204 21.69 -9.23 7.87
CA ASP A 204 23.07 -9.68 7.66
C ASP A 204 23.46 -9.72 6.18
N ILE A 205 22.52 -10.07 5.29
CA ILE A 205 22.76 -10.08 3.84
C ILE A 205 22.87 -8.65 3.32
N ALA A 206 21.99 -7.75 3.79
CA ALA A 206 22.02 -6.36 3.38
C ALA A 206 23.31 -5.63 3.80
N THR A 207 23.79 -5.86 5.02
CA THR A 207 25.05 -5.26 5.51
C THR A 207 26.27 -5.80 4.77
N ASN A 208 26.30 -7.09 4.44
CA ASN A 208 27.40 -7.69 3.65
C ASN A 208 27.50 -7.13 2.22
N VAL A 209 26.38 -6.75 1.61
CA VAL A 209 26.34 -6.11 0.28
C VAL A 209 26.68 -4.60 0.35
N GLY A 210 26.89 -4.05 1.55
CA GLY A 210 27.21 -2.63 1.77
C GLY A 210 25.98 -1.71 1.82
N VAL A 211 24.77 -2.26 1.94
CA VAL A 211 23.54 -1.48 2.09
C VAL A 211 23.28 -1.20 3.56
N ASN A 212 23.06 0.07 3.91
CA ASN A 212 22.72 0.45 5.27
C ASN A 212 21.26 0.09 5.59
N TYR A 213 21.06 -0.99 6.35
CA TYR A 213 19.75 -1.53 6.73
C TYR A 213 18.86 -0.51 7.46
N ASN A 214 19.42 0.23 8.43
CA ASN A 214 18.65 1.21 9.20
C ASN A 214 18.16 2.37 8.33
N ARG A 215 18.99 2.86 7.40
CA ARG A 215 18.58 3.90 6.45
C ARG A 215 17.46 3.42 5.53
N MET A 216 17.52 2.17 5.08
CA MET A 216 16.47 1.62 4.21
C MET A 216 15.15 1.38 4.93
N ILE A 217 15.17 1.00 6.22
CA ILE A 217 13.94 0.99 7.04
C ILE A 217 13.34 2.39 7.09
N LEU A 218 14.13 3.42 7.40
CA LEU A 218 13.62 4.80 7.45
C LEU A 218 13.02 5.25 6.11
N VAL A 219 13.69 4.98 5.00
CA VAL A 219 13.18 5.29 3.66
C VAL A 219 11.90 4.52 3.36
N GLY A 220 11.89 3.21 3.57
CA GLY A 220 10.71 2.38 3.31
C GLY A 220 9.52 2.79 4.18
N THR A 221 9.75 3.05 5.46
CA THR A 221 8.74 3.56 6.40
C THR A 221 8.22 4.93 5.96
N SER A 222 9.08 5.83 5.48
CA SER A 222 8.64 7.14 4.97
C SER A 222 7.75 7.00 3.73
N LEU A 223 8.09 6.11 2.80
CA LEU A 223 7.28 5.87 1.60
C LEU A 223 5.92 5.27 1.96
N ILE A 224 5.89 4.30 2.88
CA ILE A 224 4.64 3.72 3.39
C ILE A 224 3.79 4.80 4.06
N ALA A 225 4.37 5.57 4.99
CA ALA A 225 3.64 6.60 5.74
C ALA A 225 3.05 7.68 4.84
N VAL A 226 3.77 8.10 3.79
CA VAL A 226 3.25 9.05 2.80
C VAL A 226 2.11 8.42 2.00
N ALA A 227 2.29 7.22 1.44
CA ALA A 227 1.23 6.55 0.68
C ALA A 227 -0.03 6.32 1.52
N THR A 228 0.12 5.78 2.72
CA THR A 228 -1.01 5.49 3.62
C THR A 228 -1.63 6.78 4.13
N GLY A 229 -0.84 7.78 4.53
CA GLY A 229 -1.39 9.06 5.01
C GLY A 229 -2.22 9.75 3.92
N VAL A 230 -1.71 9.81 2.69
CA VAL A 230 -2.43 10.38 1.54
C VAL A 230 -3.74 9.65 1.27
N VAL A 231 -3.67 8.32 1.13
CA VAL A 231 -4.87 7.50 0.86
C VAL A 231 -5.88 7.61 1.98
N THR A 232 -5.42 7.54 3.24
CA THR A 232 -6.35 7.55 4.37
C THR A 232 -7.03 8.91 4.51
N VAL A 233 -6.37 10.05 4.23
CA VAL A 233 -7.04 11.36 4.28
C VAL A 233 -8.07 11.54 3.16
N VAL A 234 -7.76 11.09 1.94
CA VAL A 234 -8.64 11.32 0.78
C VAL A 234 -9.79 10.31 0.69
N VAL A 235 -9.51 9.05 1.02
CA VAL A 235 -10.44 7.93 0.81
C VAL A 235 -10.97 7.35 2.13
N GLY A 236 -10.17 7.42 3.19
CA GLY A 236 -10.44 6.75 4.46
C GLY A 236 -9.76 5.38 4.56
N ASN A 237 -10.23 4.57 5.50
CA ASN A 237 -9.64 3.26 5.77
C ASN A 237 -9.96 2.23 4.68
N LEU A 238 -8.93 1.61 4.12
CA LEU A 238 -9.04 0.54 3.11
C LEU A 238 -8.30 -0.71 3.60
N PRO A 239 -8.95 -1.59 4.37
CA PRO A 239 -8.31 -2.77 4.94
C PRO A 239 -8.00 -3.83 3.86
N PHE A 240 -6.95 -4.62 4.07
CA PHE A 240 -6.58 -5.83 3.32
C PHE A 240 -6.15 -5.65 1.85
N LEU A 241 -6.25 -4.46 1.27
CA LEU A 241 -5.80 -4.22 -0.11
C LEU A 241 -4.28 -4.45 -0.28
N GLY A 242 -3.49 -4.01 0.71
CA GLY A 242 -2.04 -4.16 0.70
C GLY A 242 -1.57 -5.60 0.90
N LEU A 243 -2.42 -6.46 1.46
CA LEU A 243 -2.14 -7.87 1.67
C LEU A 243 -2.62 -8.72 0.49
N ILE A 244 -3.85 -8.52 0.03
CA ILE A 244 -4.48 -9.40 -0.98
C ILE A 244 -3.77 -9.27 -2.33
N VAL A 245 -3.56 -8.05 -2.81
CA VAL A 245 -3.06 -7.79 -4.17
C VAL A 245 -1.64 -8.36 -4.39
N PRO A 246 -0.60 -8.01 -3.60
CA PRO A 246 0.74 -8.52 -3.85
C PRO A 246 0.83 -10.04 -3.63
N ASN A 247 0.08 -10.61 -2.69
CA ASN A 247 0.07 -12.06 -2.46
C ASN A 247 -0.52 -12.81 -3.67
N ILE A 248 -1.65 -12.36 -4.21
CA ILE A 248 -2.25 -12.95 -5.41
C ILE A 248 -1.27 -12.86 -6.59
N VAL A 249 -0.67 -11.69 -6.82
CA VAL A 249 0.30 -11.51 -7.91
C VAL A 249 1.50 -12.44 -7.76
N SER A 250 2.01 -12.61 -6.53
CA SER A 250 3.12 -13.52 -6.25
C SER A 250 2.78 -14.99 -6.51
N MET A 251 1.54 -15.42 -6.24
CA MET A 251 1.08 -16.79 -6.52
C MET A 251 1.02 -17.08 -8.02
N PHE A 252 0.56 -16.13 -8.83
CA PHE A 252 0.46 -16.31 -10.28
C PHE A 252 1.82 -16.29 -10.99
N ARG A 253 2.75 -15.41 -10.57
CA ARG A 253 4.00 -15.15 -11.30
C ARG A 253 5.27 -15.72 -10.65
N GLY A 254 5.22 -16.16 -9.39
CA GLY A 254 6.39 -16.55 -8.61
C GLY A 254 7.12 -15.32 -8.05
N MET A 255 7.69 -15.44 -6.84
CA MET A 255 8.46 -14.37 -6.20
C MET A 255 9.78 -14.13 -6.95
N THR A 256 9.79 -13.25 -7.94
CA THR A 256 11.00 -12.54 -8.34
C THR A 256 10.65 -11.06 -8.41
N SER A 257 11.22 -10.29 -7.48
CA SER A 257 10.94 -8.89 -7.19
C SER A 257 11.09 -7.95 -8.40
N ALA A 258 11.80 -8.39 -9.44
CA ALA A 258 12.04 -7.63 -10.66
C ALA A 258 10.82 -7.47 -11.59
N LEU A 259 9.70 -8.18 -11.36
CA LEU A 259 8.64 -8.30 -12.38
C LEU A 259 7.20 -7.98 -11.94
N ILE A 260 6.97 -7.48 -10.71
CA ILE A 260 5.62 -7.12 -10.25
C ILE A 260 5.15 -5.77 -10.83
N PHE A 261 6.03 -5.05 -11.53
CA PHE A 261 5.73 -3.73 -12.07
C PHE A 261 5.47 -3.70 -13.58
N PRO A 262 4.41 -3.01 -14.03
CA PRO A 262 3.98 -3.00 -15.43
C PRO A 262 4.95 -2.28 -16.40
N GLY A 263 5.99 -1.61 -15.89
CA GLY A 263 6.98 -0.88 -16.71
C GLY A 263 8.07 -1.74 -17.36
N CYS A 264 8.33 -2.96 -16.89
CA CYS A 264 9.37 -3.83 -17.48
C CYS A 264 8.94 -4.49 -18.81
N ALA A 265 7.72 -4.22 -19.30
CA ALA A 265 7.18 -4.78 -20.54
C ALA A 265 7.41 -3.93 -21.80
N CYS A 266 7.92 -2.69 -21.69
CA CYS A 266 8.19 -1.85 -22.87
C CYS A 266 9.56 -2.10 -23.53
N SER A 267 10.44 -2.92 -22.94
CA SER A 267 11.65 -3.41 -23.63
C SER A 267 11.36 -4.75 -24.33
N ALA A 268 10.36 -4.76 -25.21
CA ALA A 268 9.95 -5.94 -25.97
C ALA A 268 10.65 -6.07 -27.34
N SER A 269 11.57 -5.16 -27.70
CA SER A 269 12.32 -5.22 -28.98
C SER A 269 13.78 -5.68 -28.86
N ALA A 270 14.28 -6.01 -27.66
CA ALA A 270 15.64 -6.55 -27.47
C ALA A 270 15.68 -8.10 -27.37
N TRP A 271 14.71 -8.77 -28.00
CA TRP A 271 14.46 -10.21 -27.94
C TRP A 271 15.28 -10.99 -28.98
N SER A 272 16.61 -10.99 -28.84
CA SER A 272 17.46 -11.98 -29.53
C SER A 272 18.81 -12.29 -28.87
N ARG A 273 19.05 -11.87 -27.62
CA ARG A 273 20.22 -12.35 -26.86
C ARG A 273 19.81 -12.91 -25.51
N PRO A 274 20.22 -14.16 -25.18
CA PRO A 274 19.95 -14.75 -23.90
C PRO A 274 20.59 -13.88 -22.81
N VAL A 275 19.81 -13.55 -21.78
CA VAL A 275 20.24 -12.86 -20.57
C VAL A 275 21.10 -13.82 -19.74
N THR A 276 22.33 -14.04 -20.23
CA THR A 276 23.41 -14.79 -19.56
C THR A 276 24.56 -13.87 -19.13
N CYS A 277 24.36 -12.55 -19.08
CA CYS A 277 25.38 -11.65 -18.55
C CYS A 277 24.79 -10.75 -17.45
N TRP A 278 25.50 -10.75 -16.31
CA TRP A 278 25.35 -9.89 -15.14
C TRP A 278 24.32 -10.27 -14.06
N PRO A 279 24.72 -10.94 -12.95
CA PRO A 279 26.03 -11.57 -12.66
C PRO A 279 25.88 -13.02 -12.18
N ALA A 280 26.27 -13.97 -13.03
CA ALA A 280 26.76 -15.27 -12.60
C ALA A 280 28.22 -15.13 -12.14
N ARG A 281 28.45 -14.54 -10.97
CA ARG A 281 29.71 -14.65 -10.21
C ARG A 281 29.46 -14.52 -8.71
N LEU A 282 28.67 -15.43 -8.17
CA LEU A 282 28.85 -16.03 -6.83
C LEU A 282 27.88 -17.22 -6.71
N SER A 283 28.37 -18.37 -7.13
CA SER A 283 27.98 -19.76 -6.77
C SER A 283 26.51 -20.09 -6.45
N ARG A 284 25.94 -20.96 -7.31
CA ARG A 284 24.79 -21.89 -7.15
C ARG A 284 24.60 -22.46 -5.71
N PRO A 285 23.50 -23.17 -5.41
CA PRO A 285 22.08 -22.95 -5.66
C PRO A 285 21.26 -23.13 -4.35
N LEU A 286 20.64 -22.08 -3.80
CA LEU A 286 19.66 -22.28 -2.72
C LEU A 286 18.25 -22.32 -3.30
N ARG A 287 17.84 -23.53 -3.73
CA ARG A 287 16.42 -23.90 -3.76
C ARG A 287 15.93 -23.88 -2.31
N PHE A 288 15.48 -22.73 -1.81
CA PHE A 288 14.69 -22.70 -0.59
C PHE A 288 13.29 -23.23 -0.92
N ARG A 289 13.12 -24.52 -0.67
CA ARG A 289 11.82 -25.17 -0.66
C ARG A 289 11.10 -24.66 0.58
N TYR A 290 10.13 -23.77 0.42
CA TYR A 290 9.28 -23.34 1.53
C TYR A 290 8.56 -24.56 2.14
N PRO A 291 8.32 -24.60 3.46
CA PRO A 291 7.77 -25.76 4.16
C PRO A 291 6.32 -26.12 3.81
N TRP A 292 5.66 -25.38 2.90
CA TRP A 292 4.30 -25.69 2.43
C TRP A 292 4.20 -27.01 1.64
N SER A 293 5.31 -27.58 1.17
CA SER A 293 5.26 -28.90 0.51
C SER A 293 5.19 -30.09 1.48
N LEU A 294 5.32 -29.88 2.79
CA LEU A 294 5.26 -30.97 3.79
C LEU A 294 3.91 -31.04 4.51
N ALA A 295 3.10 -29.99 4.48
CA ALA A 295 1.77 -29.99 5.10
C ALA A 295 0.69 -30.73 4.27
N CYS A 296 0.98 -31.08 3.01
CA CYS A 296 0.08 -31.86 2.14
C CYS A 296 0.49 -33.35 2.02
N SER A 297 1.45 -33.81 2.82
CA SER A 297 1.92 -35.20 2.77
C SER A 297 2.23 -35.73 4.17
N ALA A 298 1.19 -35.90 4.98
CA ALA A 298 1.18 -36.86 6.08
C ALA A 298 -0.17 -37.59 6.03
N PRO A 299 -0.17 -38.93 6.15
CA PRO A 299 -1.33 -39.79 5.92
C PRO A 299 -2.46 -39.57 6.93
#